data_AF-A0A8S3QW18-F1
#
_entry.id   AF-A0A8S3QW18-F1
#
_cell.length_a   1.000
_cell.length_b   1.000
_cell.length_c   1.000
_cell.angle_alpha   90.00
_cell.angle_beta   90.00
_cell.angle_gamma   90.00
#
_symmetry.space_group_name_H-M   'P 1'
#
loop_
_entity.id
_entity.type
_entity.pdbx_description
1 polymer ?
#
loop_
_entity_poly.entity_id
_entity_poly.type
_entity_poly.pdbx_seq_one_letter_code
_entity_poly.pdbx_strand_id
1 'polypeptide(L)'
;MFTNILETYGLPSITQLQNNKPKKEHWKNSIKIKVDKFWNEKILADAENKSSLAFLNTSNLEPNKPHHVWNIKQLPRFELRKAIIKARVMTGTYILQADKHKFTHYNVEATCQLCCSGNDDVIHFLTTCPILSTTREKYFSEVREIITNEITAEKNILETYGLPSITQLQNNNPKKEHWKNSIKIKVDKFWNEKILADAENKSSLAFLNTSNLEPNKPHHVWNIKQLPRFELRKAIIKARVMTGTYILQADKHKFTHYNVEATCQLCCSGNDDVIHFLTTCPILSTTREKYFSEVREIITNEITAEKWNNVFKHKAAISQLIVDCTKYKEVLNN
;
A
#
# COMPACT_ATOMS: atom_id res chain seq x y z
N MET A 1 -19.76 46.77 -5.09
CA MET A 1 -18.36 46.49 -4.70
C MET A 1 -17.93 45.24 -5.43
N PHE A 2 -16.96 45.33 -6.35
CA PHE A 2 -16.38 44.15 -6.98
C PHE A 2 -15.28 43.62 -6.05
N THR A 3 -15.57 42.54 -5.34
CA THR A 3 -14.56 41.82 -4.55
C THR A 3 -13.44 41.37 -5.48
N ASN A 4 -12.19 41.59 -5.08
CA ASN A 4 -11.04 41.21 -5.88
C ASN A 4 -11.05 39.68 -6.06
N ILE A 5 -11.05 39.20 -7.31
CA ILE A 5 -11.10 37.77 -7.62
C ILE A 5 -9.91 37.02 -7.03
N LEU A 6 -8.74 37.66 -6.93
CA LEU A 6 -7.55 37.05 -6.33
C LEU A 6 -7.77 36.81 -4.84
N GLU A 7 -8.37 37.78 -4.14
CA GLU A 7 -8.68 37.67 -2.72
C GLU A 7 -9.70 36.57 -2.44
N THR A 8 -10.74 36.46 -3.29
CA THR A 8 -11.79 35.45 -3.17
C THR A 8 -11.24 34.03 -3.14
N TYR A 9 -10.23 33.73 -3.96
CA TYR A 9 -9.60 32.42 -4.04
C TYR A 9 -8.35 32.29 -3.14
N GLY A 10 -8.04 33.30 -2.31
CA GLY A 10 -6.83 33.32 -1.48
C GLY A 10 -5.54 33.22 -2.31
N LEU A 11 -5.52 33.88 -3.47
CA LEU A 11 -4.38 34.04 -4.36
C LEU A 11 -3.56 35.29 -3.99
N PRO A 12 -2.25 35.33 -4.29
CA PRO A 12 -1.42 36.50 -4.07
C PRO A 12 -1.99 37.75 -4.75
N SER A 13 -1.86 38.90 -4.10
CA SER A 13 -2.28 40.18 -4.66
C SER A 13 -1.44 40.56 -5.87
N ILE A 14 -1.94 41.51 -6.68
CA ILE A 14 -1.22 42.01 -7.86
C ILE A 14 0.16 42.54 -7.45
N THR A 15 0.25 43.28 -6.34
CA THR A 15 1.51 43.80 -5.80
C THR A 15 2.48 42.67 -5.41
N GLN A 16 1.98 41.59 -4.80
CA GLN A 16 2.82 40.42 -4.48
C GLN A 16 3.35 39.72 -5.74
N LEU A 17 2.53 39.62 -6.79
CA LEU A 17 2.92 39.03 -8.08
C LEU A 17 3.93 39.89 -8.85
N GLN A 18 3.86 41.22 -8.70
CA GLN A 18 4.84 42.14 -9.26
C GLN A 18 6.20 42.01 -8.57
N ASN A 19 6.21 41.88 -7.25
CA ASN A 19 7.43 41.76 -6.46
C ASN A 19 8.06 40.37 -6.57
N ASN A 20 7.28 39.32 -6.80
CA ASN A 20 7.76 37.95 -6.92
C ASN A 20 6.99 37.21 -8.02
N LYS A 21 7.50 37.30 -9.25
CA LYS A 21 6.83 36.73 -10.43
C LYS A 21 7.02 35.21 -10.48
N PRO A 22 5.98 34.39 -10.24
CA PRO A 22 6.10 32.94 -10.33
C PRO A 22 6.35 32.49 -11.77
N LYS A 23 7.01 31.35 -11.95
CA LYS A 23 7.07 30.67 -13.26
C LYS A 23 5.65 30.31 -13.70
N LYS A 24 5.37 30.43 -15.01
CA LYS A 24 4.03 30.23 -15.62
C LYS A 24 3.34 28.95 -15.17
N GLU A 25 4.03 27.81 -15.20
CA GLU A 25 3.45 26.52 -14.83
C GLU A 25 3.16 26.40 -13.33
N HIS A 26 4.05 26.93 -12.49
CA HIS A 26 3.80 27.00 -11.04
C HIS A 26 2.58 27.88 -10.74
N TRP A 27 2.44 29.01 -11.43
CA TRP A 27 1.31 29.91 -11.26
C TRP A 27 -0.02 29.25 -11.63
N LYS A 28 -0.08 28.60 -12.80
CA LYS A 28 -1.28 27.84 -13.22
C LYS A 28 -1.66 26.76 -12.23
N ASN A 29 -0.69 25.97 -11.76
CA ASN A 29 -0.96 24.92 -10.79
C ASN A 29 -1.45 25.49 -9.45
N SER A 30 -0.85 26.59 -8.98
CA SER A 30 -1.27 27.27 -7.76
C SER A 30 -2.70 27.82 -7.86
N ILE A 31 -3.06 28.44 -8.99
CA ILE A 31 -4.44 28.88 -9.25
C ILE A 31 -5.38 27.68 -9.18
N LYS A 32 -5.08 26.61 -9.92
CA LYS A 32 -5.92 25.41 -9.96
C LYS A 32 -6.18 24.86 -8.55
N ILE A 33 -5.13 24.63 -7.77
CA ILE A 33 -5.24 24.09 -6.40
C ILE A 33 -6.10 25.00 -5.51
N LYS A 34 -5.89 26.31 -5.58
CA LYS A 34 -6.61 27.29 -4.75
C LYS A 34 -8.08 27.43 -5.14
N VAL A 35 -8.37 27.47 -6.44
CA VAL A 35 -9.74 27.52 -6.97
C VAL A 35 -10.47 26.23 -6.66
N ASP A 36 -9.86 25.06 -6.90
CA ASP A 36 -10.45 23.76 -6.58
C ASP A 36 -10.72 23.64 -5.07
N LYS A 37 -9.77 24.04 -4.22
CA LYS A 37 -9.95 24.06 -2.77
C LYS A 37 -11.13 24.94 -2.35
N PHE A 38 -11.18 26.18 -2.85
CA PHE A 38 -12.26 27.12 -2.53
C PHE A 38 -13.63 26.54 -2.91
N TRP A 39 -13.77 25.98 -4.12
CA TRP A 39 -15.05 25.42 -4.55
C TRP A 39 -15.43 24.16 -3.77
N ASN A 40 -14.47 23.30 -3.40
CA ASN A 40 -14.71 22.17 -2.50
C ASN A 40 -15.27 22.65 -1.15
N GLU A 41 -14.58 23.57 -0.50
CA GLU A 41 -14.98 24.11 0.81
C GLU A 41 -16.33 24.81 0.72
N LYS A 42 -16.54 25.62 -0.33
CA LYS A 42 -17.80 26.33 -0.55
C LYS A 42 -18.98 25.39 -0.80
N ILE A 43 -18.82 24.37 -1.65
CA ILE A 43 -19.90 23.41 -1.93
C ILE A 43 -20.27 22.63 -0.66
N LEU A 44 -19.27 22.22 0.13
CA LEU A 44 -19.53 21.53 1.40
C LEU A 44 -20.27 22.43 2.39
N ALA A 45 -19.81 23.66 2.58
CA ALA A 45 -20.47 24.63 3.46
C ALA A 45 -21.89 24.97 2.99
N ASP A 46 -22.10 25.19 1.69
CA ASP A 46 -23.42 25.45 1.11
C ASP A 46 -24.34 24.23 1.28
N ALA A 47 -23.79 23.02 1.20
CA ALA A 47 -24.56 21.79 1.35
C ALA A 47 -24.95 21.52 2.82
N GLU A 48 -24.04 21.73 3.77
CA GLU A 48 -24.29 21.60 5.21
C GLU A 48 -25.37 22.56 5.71
N ASN A 49 -25.41 23.78 5.16
CA ASN A 49 -26.39 24.80 5.55
C ASN A 49 -27.77 24.60 4.91
N LYS A 50 -27.91 23.66 3.96
CA LYS A 50 -29.15 23.47 3.22
C LYS A 50 -29.92 22.26 3.76
N SER A 51 -31.00 22.54 4.50
CA SER A 51 -31.86 21.50 5.10
C SER A 51 -32.40 20.47 4.10
N SER A 52 -32.63 20.86 2.84
CA SER A 52 -33.08 19.92 1.80
C SER A 52 -32.03 18.84 1.50
N LEU A 53 -30.75 19.08 1.78
CA LEU A 53 -29.66 18.12 1.55
C LEU A 53 -29.33 17.26 2.79
N ALA A 54 -30.16 17.30 3.84
CA ALA A 54 -29.93 16.56 5.09
C ALA A 54 -29.78 15.04 4.90
N PHE A 55 -30.32 14.48 3.81
CA PHE A 55 -30.24 13.05 3.49
C PHE A 55 -29.14 12.71 2.47
N LEU A 56 -28.42 13.72 1.97
CA LEU A 56 -27.31 13.53 1.06
C LEU A 56 -26.01 13.45 1.86
N ASN A 57 -25.20 12.42 1.61
CA ASN A 57 -23.85 12.38 2.17
C ASN A 57 -22.96 13.42 1.47
N THR A 58 -22.80 14.58 2.11
CA THR A 58 -22.06 15.73 1.56
C THR A 58 -20.56 15.46 1.42
N SER A 59 -20.00 14.52 2.19
CA SER A 59 -18.57 14.16 2.11
C SER A 59 -18.14 13.63 0.74
N ASN A 60 -19.09 13.20 -0.08
CA ASN A 60 -18.86 12.69 -1.43
C ASN A 60 -19.08 13.75 -2.54
N LEU A 61 -19.27 15.02 -2.19
CA LEU A 61 -19.44 16.10 -3.16
C LEU A 61 -18.08 16.62 -3.64
N GLU A 62 -17.89 16.62 -4.95
CA GLU A 62 -16.69 17.16 -5.61
C GLU A 62 -17.13 18.09 -6.77
N PRO A 63 -16.59 19.33 -6.90
CA PRO A 63 -17.01 20.34 -7.88
C PRO A 63 -16.98 19.91 -9.35
N ASN A 64 -16.24 18.85 -9.68
CA ASN A 64 -15.99 18.42 -11.06
C ASN A 64 -16.29 16.94 -11.30
N LYS A 65 -16.95 16.27 -10.34
CA LYS A 65 -17.27 14.85 -10.43
C LYS A 65 -18.75 14.65 -10.15
N PRO A 66 -19.46 13.93 -11.03
CA PRO A 66 -20.85 13.60 -10.75
C PRO A 66 -20.93 12.73 -9.48
N HIS A 67 -21.92 13.01 -8.63
CA HIS A 67 -22.20 12.19 -7.46
C HIS A 67 -22.38 10.72 -7.87
N HIS A 68 -22.05 9.76 -7.01
CA HIS A 68 -22.05 8.33 -7.34
C HIS A 68 -23.41 7.80 -7.84
N VAL A 69 -24.50 8.44 -7.43
CA VAL A 69 -25.87 8.16 -7.93
C VAL A 69 -26.00 8.38 -9.44
N TRP A 70 -25.14 9.22 -10.02
CA TRP A 70 -25.03 9.53 -11.43
C TRP A 70 -23.83 8.89 -12.12
N ASN A 71 -22.96 8.17 -11.37
CA ASN A 71 -21.75 7.54 -11.92
C ASN A 71 -22.09 6.24 -12.66
N ILE A 72 -22.89 6.35 -13.70
CA ILE A 72 -23.39 5.19 -14.43
C ILE A 72 -23.34 5.49 -15.92
N LYS A 73 -22.27 5.02 -16.55
CA LYS A 73 -22.09 5.13 -18.00
C LYS A 73 -23.09 4.19 -18.68
N GLN A 74 -24.02 4.75 -19.45
CA GLN A 74 -24.98 4.04 -20.32
C GLN A 74 -25.96 3.08 -19.63
N LEU A 75 -26.86 3.62 -18.78
CA LEU A 75 -27.94 2.81 -18.21
C LEU A 75 -29.14 2.63 -19.15
N PRO A 76 -29.85 1.48 -19.05
CA PRO A 76 -31.22 1.37 -19.51
C PRO A 76 -32.09 2.46 -18.86
N ARG A 77 -33.11 2.95 -19.59
CA ARG A 77 -34.03 4.02 -19.14
C ARG A 77 -34.60 3.79 -17.73
N PHE A 78 -34.80 2.54 -17.34
CA PHE A 78 -35.33 2.16 -16.04
C PHE A 78 -34.39 2.52 -14.88
N GLU A 79 -33.10 2.22 -15.00
CA GLU A 79 -32.12 2.54 -13.96
C GLU A 79 -31.87 4.05 -13.86
N LEU A 80 -31.96 4.77 -14.97
CA LEU A 80 -31.94 6.24 -14.96
C LEU A 80 -33.11 6.82 -14.17
N ARG A 81 -34.34 6.28 -14.33
CA ARG A 81 -35.51 6.71 -13.55
C ARG A 81 -35.31 6.45 -12.05
N LYS A 82 -34.74 5.29 -11.68
CA LYS A 82 -34.40 5.01 -10.28
C LYS A 82 -33.39 6.01 -9.74
N ALA A 83 -32.33 6.32 -10.49
CA ALA A 83 -31.31 7.30 -10.08
C ALA A 83 -31.92 8.69 -9.86
N ILE A 84 -32.82 9.14 -10.74
CA ILE A 84 -33.54 10.40 -10.59
C ILE A 84 -34.38 10.41 -9.29
N ILE A 85 -35.12 9.33 -9.02
CA ILE A 85 -35.92 9.23 -7.79
C ILE A 85 -35.01 9.25 -6.56
N LYS A 86 -33.93 8.46 -6.56
CA LYS A 86 -32.93 8.48 -5.48
C LYS A 86 -32.38 9.88 -5.25
N ALA A 87 -31.96 10.57 -6.31
CA ALA A 87 -31.48 11.95 -6.25
C ALA A 87 -32.51 12.90 -5.65
N ARG A 88 -33.77 12.78 -6.04
CA ARG A 88 -34.86 13.61 -5.49
C ARG A 88 -35.07 13.36 -4.00
N VAL A 89 -35.05 12.10 -3.57
CA VAL A 89 -35.22 11.74 -2.15
C VAL A 89 -34.05 12.27 -1.33
N MET A 90 -32.79 12.04 -1.75
CA MET A 90 -31.61 12.52 -1.00
C MET A 90 -31.52 14.05 -0.92
N THR A 91 -32.05 14.75 -1.94
CA THR A 91 -32.02 16.22 -2.01
C THR A 91 -33.30 16.88 -1.48
N GLY A 92 -34.22 16.09 -0.90
CA GLY A 92 -35.47 16.60 -0.34
C GLY A 92 -36.40 17.23 -1.39
N THR A 93 -36.18 16.94 -2.68
CA THR A 93 -37.00 17.45 -3.79
C THR A 93 -38.03 16.42 -4.27
N TYR A 94 -38.09 15.26 -3.63
CA TYR A 94 -39.14 14.28 -3.86
C TYR A 94 -40.40 14.72 -3.11
N ILE A 95 -41.41 15.17 -3.85
CA ILE A 95 -42.62 15.76 -3.29
C ILE A 95 -43.52 14.65 -2.72
N LEU A 96 -43.59 14.56 -1.39
CA LEU A 96 -44.50 13.67 -0.66
C LEU A 96 -45.79 14.42 -0.24
N GLN A 97 -46.79 13.73 0.32
CA GLN A 97 -48.05 14.39 0.70
C GLN A 97 -47.86 15.44 1.79
N ALA A 98 -46.94 15.24 2.74
CA ALA A 98 -46.66 16.26 3.75
C ALA A 98 -46.13 17.57 3.12
N ASP A 99 -45.38 17.48 2.02
CA ASP A 99 -44.94 18.67 1.28
C ASP A 99 -46.10 19.30 0.50
N LYS A 100 -46.94 18.49 -0.16
CA LYS A 100 -48.14 19.02 -0.87
C LYS A 100 -49.09 19.73 0.08
N HIS A 101 -49.36 19.16 1.25
CA HIS A 101 -50.17 19.79 2.29
C HIS A 101 -49.59 21.15 2.72
N LYS A 102 -48.25 21.29 2.80
CA LYS A 102 -47.60 22.55 3.17
C LYS A 102 -47.64 23.61 2.05
N PHE A 103 -47.50 23.20 0.79
CA PHE A 103 -47.24 24.13 -0.32
C PHE A 103 -48.41 24.33 -1.28
N THR A 104 -49.45 23.50 -1.23
CA THR A 104 -50.62 23.65 -2.10
C THR A 104 -51.82 24.19 -1.31
N HIS A 105 -52.56 25.12 -1.90
CA HIS A 105 -53.82 25.63 -1.32
C HIS A 105 -54.99 24.63 -1.42
N TYR A 106 -54.73 23.43 -1.93
CA TYR A 106 -55.73 22.38 -2.03
C TYR A 106 -55.76 21.58 -0.73
N ASN A 107 -56.94 21.10 -0.35
CA ASN A 107 -57.20 20.37 0.88
C ASN A 107 -56.65 18.93 0.80
N VAL A 108 -55.33 18.81 0.68
CA VAL A 108 -54.59 17.54 0.56
C VAL A 108 -54.15 17.11 1.95
N GLU A 109 -54.57 15.94 2.41
CA GLU A 109 -54.11 15.39 3.68
C GLU A 109 -52.61 15.06 3.66
N ALA A 110 -51.91 15.32 4.77
CA ALA A 110 -50.48 15.01 4.90
C ALA A 110 -50.20 13.51 5.13
N THR A 111 -51.23 12.66 5.11
CA THR A 111 -51.14 11.24 5.47
C THR A 111 -50.43 10.41 4.40
N CYS A 112 -49.66 9.40 4.82
CA CYS A 112 -48.96 8.52 3.89
C CYS A 112 -49.94 7.74 3.00
N GLN A 113 -49.82 7.88 1.68
CA GLN A 113 -50.73 7.20 0.74
C GLN A 113 -50.54 5.69 0.67
N LEU A 114 -49.40 5.19 1.16
CA LEU A 114 -49.11 3.76 1.12
C LEU A 114 -49.76 3.04 2.31
N CYS A 115 -49.55 3.54 3.52
CA CYS A 115 -49.99 2.88 4.75
C CYS A 115 -51.18 3.57 5.42
N CYS A 116 -51.64 4.71 4.90
CA CYS A 116 -52.70 5.54 5.47
C CYS A 116 -52.47 5.93 6.94
N SER A 117 -51.21 6.00 7.38
CA SER A 117 -50.83 6.31 8.76
C SER A 117 -49.58 7.18 8.81
N GLY A 118 -49.50 8.07 9.81
CA GLY A 118 -48.39 9.02 9.95
C GLY A 118 -48.34 10.09 8.84
N ASN A 119 -47.40 11.02 8.99
CA ASN A 119 -47.13 12.03 7.97
C ASN A 119 -46.32 11.41 6.82
N ASP A 120 -46.71 11.68 5.58
CA ASP A 120 -45.96 11.29 4.38
C ASP A 120 -44.76 12.21 4.19
N ASP A 121 -43.75 12.07 5.05
CA ASP A 121 -42.47 12.74 4.93
C ASP A 121 -41.33 11.76 4.61
N VAL A 122 -40.16 12.29 4.28
CA VAL A 122 -39.01 11.47 3.86
C VAL A 122 -38.59 10.50 4.98
N ILE A 123 -38.74 10.90 6.24
CA ILE A 123 -38.39 10.04 7.38
C ILE A 123 -39.38 8.87 7.43
N HIS A 124 -40.68 9.13 7.39
CA HIS A 124 -41.69 8.07 7.37
C HIS A 124 -41.49 7.12 6.19
N PHE A 125 -41.33 7.68 4.98
CA PHE A 125 -41.11 6.92 3.75
C PHE A 125 -39.88 6.01 3.85
N LEU A 126 -38.75 6.52 4.37
CA LEU A 126 -37.50 5.77 4.43
C LEU A 126 -37.39 4.85 5.64
N THR A 127 -37.97 5.17 6.80
CA THR A 127 -37.62 4.50 8.08
C THR A 127 -38.78 3.89 8.84
N THR A 128 -40.02 4.39 8.71
CA THR A 128 -41.14 3.90 9.55
C THR A 128 -42.36 3.37 8.80
N CYS A 129 -42.52 3.64 7.50
CA CYS A 129 -43.66 3.14 6.73
C CYS A 129 -43.74 1.60 6.79
N PRO A 130 -44.85 1.00 7.26
CA PRO A 130 -44.95 -0.45 7.45
C PRO A 130 -45.04 -1.21 6.13
N ILE A 131 -45.67 -0.62 5.11
CA ILE A 131 -45.78 -1.21 3.76
C ILE A 131 -44.41 -1.38 3.11
N LEU A 132 -43.45 -0.52 3.44
CA LEU A 132 -42.08 -0.57 2.91
C LEU A 132 -41.13 -1.40 3.80
N SER A 133 -41.62 -2.04 4.87
CA SER A 133 -40.78 -2.76 5.84
C SER A 133 -39.95 -3.86 5.21
N THR A 134 -40.53 -4.73 4.38
CA THR A 134 -39.80 -5.83 3.71
C THR A 134 -38.71 -5.31 2.77
N THR A 135 -39.03 -4.29 1.97
CA THR A 135 -38.06 -3.66 1.05
C THR A 135 -36.93 -2.97 1.81
N ARG A 136 -37.27 -2.25 2.89
CA ARG A 136 -36.32 -1.58 3.77
C ARG A 136 -35.39 -2.57 4.45
N GLU A 137 -35.94 -3.67 4.96
CA GLU A 137 -35.16 -4.70 5.65
C GLU A 137 -34.11 -5.31 4.72
N LYS A 138 -34.44 -5.53 3.44
CA LYS A 138 -33.48 -5.96 2.42
C LYS A 138 -32.32 -4.98 2.27
N TYR A 139 -32.60 -3.68 2.12
CA TYR A 139 -31.53 -2.69 2.01
C TYR A 139 -30.73 -2.54 3.31
N PHE A 140 -31.39 -2.62 4.47
CA PHE A 140 -30.72 -2.57 5.77
C PHE A 140 -29.87 -3.81 6.03
N SER A 141 -30.24 -5.00 5.53
CA SER A 141 -29.35 -6.17 5.58
C SER A 141 -28.11 -5.97 4.72
N GLU A 142 -28.24 -5.44 3.50
CA GLU A 142 -27.09 -5.16 2.62
C GLU A 142 -26.15 -4.13 3.27
N VAL A 143 -26.69 -3.05 3.84
CA VAL A 143 -25.89 -2.05 4.56
C VAL A 143 -25.21 -2.64 5.80
N ARG A 144 -25.91 -3.46 6.59
CA ARG A 144 -25.32 -4.13 7.77
C ARG A 144 -24.20 -5.08 7.38
N GLU A 145 -24.35 -5.81 6.27
CA GLU A 145 -23.30 -6.69 5.76
C GLU A 145 -22.05 -5.90 5.37
N ILE A 146 -22.20 -4.81 4.61
CA ILE A 146 -21.08 -3.93 4.23
C ILE A 146 -20.35 -3.41 5.48
N ILE A 147 -21.09 -2.85 6.44
CA ILE A 147 -20.53 -2.34 7.69
C ILE A 147 -19.82 -3.46 8.47
N THR A 148 -20.42 -4.65 8.53
CA THR A 148 -19.82 -5.79 9.25
C THR A 148 -18.51 -6.24 8.60
N ASN A 149 -18.48 -6.30 7.27
CA ASN A 149 -17.28 -6.65 6.51
C ASN A 149 -16.16 -5.62 6.70
N GLU A 150 -16.47 -4.32 6.68
CA GLU A 150 -15.50 -3.26 6.93
C GLU A 150 -14.94 -3.34 8.36
N ILE A 151 -15.80 -3.47 9.38
CA ILE A 151 -15.38 -3.64 10.78
C ILE A 151 -14.51 -4.89 10.95
N THR A 152 -14.83 -5.98 10.25
CA THR A 152 -14.08 -7.23 10.32
C THR A 152 -12.71 -7.08 9.67
N ALA A 153 -12.62 -6.42 8.52
CA ALA A 153 -11.35 -6.12 7.87
C ALA A 153 -10.44 -5.25 8.77
N GLU A 154 -10.99 -4.23 9.43
CA GLU A 154 -10.25 -3.40 10.38
C GLU A 154 -9.75 -4.21 11.59
N LYS A 155 -10.61 -5.07 12.16
CA LYS A 155 -10.23 -5.96 13.27
C LYS A 155 -9.08 -6.88 12.86
N ASN A 156 -9.16 -7.48 11.68
CA ASN A 156 -8.11 -8.37 11.16
C ASN A 156 -6.78 -7.63 11.00
N ILE A 157 -6.80 -6.37 10.52
CA ILE A 157 -5.58 -5.55 10.39
C ILE A 157 -4.98 -5.28 11.77
N LEU A 158 -5.80 -4.84 12.73
CA LEU A 158 -5.31 -4.56 14.09
C LEU A 158 -4.72 -5.81 14.74
N GLU A 159 -5.38 -6.95 14.59
CA GLU A 159 -4.91 -8.23 15.13
C GLU A 159 -3.61 -8.70 14.46
N THR A 160 -3.52 -8.65 13.13
CA THR A 160 -2.34 -9.05 12.34
C THR A 160 -1.07 -8.35 12.84
N TYR A 161 -1.16 -7.06 13.14
CA TYR A 161 -0.03 -6.26 13.61
C TYR A 161 0.09 -6.21 15.14
N GLY A 162 -0.76 -6.91 15.89
CA GLY A 162 -0.78 -6.87 17.35
C GLY A 162 -0.99 -5.47 17.92
N LEU A 163 -1.88 -4.70 17.27
CA LEU A 163 -2.33 -3.38 17.68
C LEU A 163 -3.53 -3.48 18.65
N PRO A 164 -3.78 -2.46 19.49
CA PRO A 164 -4.97 -2.42 20.33
C PRO A 164 -6.25 -2.50 19.50
N SER A 165 -7.22 -3.26 20.01
CA SER A 165 -8.56 -3.32 19.43
C SER A 165 -9.27 -1.97 19.45
N ILE A 166 -10.29 -1.80 18.61
CA ILE A 166 -11.13 -0.59 18.54
C ILE A 166 -11.68 -0.23 19.94
N THR A 167 -12.15 -1.22 20.70
CA THR A 167 -12.67 -1.01 22.06
C THR A 167 -11.59 -0.50 23.02
N GLN A 168 -10.35 -0.99 22.90
CA GLN A 168 -9.23 -0.49 23.71
C GLN A 168 -8.87 0.96 23.33
N LEU A 169 -8.91 1.31 22.04
CA LEU A 169 -8.66 2.69 21.56
C LEU A 169 -9.75 3.67 22.01
N GLN A 170 -11.00 3.22 22.10
CA GLN A 170 -12.11 4.02 22.63
C GLN A 170 -11.93 4.31 24.12
N ASN A 171 -11.48 3.32 24.90
CA ASN A 171 -11.26 3.47 26.35
C ASN A 171 -9.97 4.22 26.68
N ASN A 172 -8.99 4.19 25.80
CA ASN A 172 -7.71 4.87 25.97
C ASN A 172 -7.30 5.48 24.64
N ASN A 173 -7.62 6.77 24.46
CA ASN A 173 -7.38 7.48 23.21
C ASN A 173 -5.93 8.01 23.18
N PRO A 174 -4.98 7.32 22.51
CA PRO A 174 -3.59 7.78 22.47
C PRO A 174 -3.48 9.11 21.74
N LYS A 175 -2.55 9.98 22.16
CA LYS A 175 -2.21 11.15 21.35
C LYS A 175 -1.74 10.69 19.96
N LYS A 176 -2.16 11.42 18.93
CA LYS A 176 -1.90 11.11 17.51
C LYS A 176 -0.47 10.67 17.21
N GLU A 177 0.52 11.37 17.76
CA GLU A 177 1.94 11.06 17.52
C GLU A 177 2.40 9.77 18.21
N HIS A 178 1.92 9.49 19.42
CA HIS A 178 2.17 8.20 20.09
C HIS A 178 1.51 7.05 19.33
N TRP A 179 0.30 7.26 18.82
CA TRP A 179 -0.41 6.25 18.03
C TRP A 179 0.33 5.90 16.74
N LYS A 180 0.73 6.92 15.96
CA LYS A 180 1.53 6.73 14.75
C LYS A 180 2.83 5.98 15.03
N ASN A 181 3.54 6.35 16.09
CA ASN A 181 4.79 5.68 16.45
C ASN A 181 4.54 4.22 16.88
N SER A 182 3.46 3.95 17.62
CA SER A 182 3.07 2.59 18.00
C SER A 182 2.75 1.72 16.78
N ILE A 183 1.96 2.25 15.82
CA ILE A 183 1.68 1.57 14.55
C ILE A 183 2.99 1.27 13.84
N LYS A 184 3.86 2.26 13.66
CA LYS A 184 5.13 2.10 12.96
C LYS A 184 5.97 0.98 13.58
N ILE A 185 6.18 1.02 14.90
CA ILE A 185 6.98 0.00 15.62
C ILE A 185 6.38 -1.40 15.43
N LYS A 186 5.06 -1.54 15.55
CA LYS A 186 4.37 -2.83 15.46
C LYS A 186 4.38 -3.40 14.04
N VAL A 187 4.13 -2.56 13.04
CA VAL A 187 4.19 -2.93 11.61
C VAL A 187 5.62 -3.28 11.22
N ASP A 188 6.61 -2.45 11.58
CA ASP A 188 8.01 -2.72 11.32
C ASP A 188 8.44 -4.04 11.97
N LYS A 189 8.06 -4.27 13.24
CA LYS A 189 8.33 -5.54 13.93
C LYS A 189 7.74 -6.74 13.22
N PHE A 190 6.46 -6.68 12.85
CA PHE A 190 5.79 -7.78 12.13
C PHE A 190 6.51 -8.11 10.82
N TRP A 191 6.85 -7.10 10.01
CA TRP A 191 7.52 -7.33 8.74
C TRP A 191 8.96 -7.81 8.91
N ASN A 192 9.68 -7.34 9.93
CA ASN A 192 10.99 -7.88 10.30
C ASN A 192 10.89 -9.39 10.58
N GLU A 193 10.02 -9.78 11.51
CA GLU A 193 9.82 -11.17 11.90
C GLU A 193 9.37 -12.02 10.71
N LYS A 194 8.44 -11.50 9.91
CA LYS A 194 7.93 -12.19 8.72
C LYS A 194 9.00 -12.40 7.65
N ILE A 195 9.82 -11.39 7.37
CA ILE A 195 10.91 -11.49 6.38
C ILE A 195 11.96 -12.50 6.85
N LEU A 196 12.34 -12.47 8.13
CA LEU A 196 13.30 -13.42 8.69
C LEU A 196 12.77 -14.86 8.60
N ALA A 197 11.54 -15.10 9.04
CA ALA A 197 10.90 -16.40 8.94
C ALA A 197 10.75 -16.89 7.49
N ASP A 198 10.34 -16.01 6.57
CA ASP A 198 10.25 -16.35 5.15
C ASP A 198 11.63 -16.62 4.53
N ALA A 199 12.69 -15.97 5.03
CA ALA A 199 14.04 -16.16 4.54
C ALA A 199 14.67 -17.47 5.04
N GLU A 200 14.46 -17.83 6.31
CA GLU A 200 14.90 -19.10 6.90
C GLU A 200 14.29 -20.31 6.16
N ASN A 201 13.04 -20.19 5.72
CA ASN A 201 12.34 -21.26 5.00
C ASN A 201 12.71 -21.36 3.50
N LYS A 202 13.53 -20.46 2.97
CA LYS A 202 13.91 -20.44 1.55
C LYS A 202 15.32 -20.97 1.35
N SER A 203 15.42 -22.19 0.82
CA SER A 203 16.71 -22.81 0.46
C SER A 203 17.53 -22.00 -0.55
N SER A 204 16.88 -21.19 -1.40
CA SER A 204 17.55 -20.31 -2.35
C SER A 204 18.34 -19.17 -1.67
N LEU A 205 18.07 -18.88 -0.39
CA LEU A 205 18.76 -17.88 0.41
C LEU A 205 19.83 -18.51 1.33
N ALA A 206 20.21 -19.77 1.10
CA ALA A 206 21.22 -20.46 1.92
C ALA A 206 22.57 -19.74 1.97
N PHE A 207 22.89 -18.95 0.94
CA PHE A 207 24.11 -18.15 0.84
C PHE A 207 23.94 -16.68 1.27
N LEU A 208 22.77 -16.29 1.77
CA LEU A 208 22.50 -14.94 2.26
C LEU A 208 22.57 -14.94 3.78
N ASN A 209 23.14 -13.88 4.37
CA ASN A 209 22.99 -13.66 5.78
C ASN A 209 21.60 -13.09 6.09
N THR A 210 20.69 -13.98 6.46
CA THR A 210 19.30 -13.61 6.77
C THR A 210 19.21 -12.76 8.04
N SER A 211 20.14 -12.87 9.00
CA SER A 211 20.10 -12.12 10.25
C SER A 211 20.27 -10.60 10.07
N ASN A 212 20.81 -10.17 8.92
CA ASN A 212 20.99 -8.76 8.57
C ASN A 212 19.89 -8.19 7.65
N LEU A 213 18.80 -8.93 7.44
CA LEU A 213 17.68 -8.45 6.64
C LEU A 213 16.82 -7.48 7.44
N GLU A 214 16.85 -6.21 7.03
CA GLU A 214 16.02 -5.15 7.60
C GLU A 214 15.01 -4.65 6.54
N PRO A 215 13.70 -4.56 6.87
CA PRO A 215 12.72 -3.86 6.05
C PRO A 215 13.19 -2.43 5.78
N ASN A 216 12.98 -1.97 4.55
CA ASN A 216 13.29 -0.60 4.11
C ASN A 216 14.79 -0.22 4.09
N LYS A 217 15.70 -1.16 4.36
CA LYS A 217 17.14 -0.94 4.21
C LYS A 217 17.67 -1.85 3.11
N PRO A 218 18.32 -1.29 2.08
CA PRO A 218 18.93 -2.11 1.05
C PRO A 218 20.05 -2.95 1.66
N HIS A 219 20.14 -4.21 1.23
CA HIS A 219 21.24 -5.08 1.61
C HIS A 219 22.60 -4.45 1.23
N HIS A 220 23.66 -4.76 1.99
CA HIS A 220 24.98 -4.13 1.83
C HIS A 220 25.58 -4.29 0.42
N VAL A 221 25.18 -5.32 -0.33
CA VAL A 221 25.54 -5.51 -1.74
C VAL A 221 25.16 -4.31 -2.63
N TRP A 222 24.16 -3.54 -2.22
CA TRP A 222 23.65 -2.36 -2.93
C TRP A 222 24.20 -1.05 -2.38
N ASN A 223 25.06 -1.06 -1.34
CA ASN A 223 25.64 0.14 -0.75
C ASN A 223 26.79 0.70 -1.60
N ILE A 224 26.46 1.14 -2.82
CA ILE A 224 27.43 1.61 -3.81
C ILE A 224 27.21 3.10 -4.06
N LYS A 225 28.11 3.93 -3.55
CA LYS A 225 27.92 5.39 -3.46
C LYS A 225 27.89 6.09 -4.82
N GLN A 226 28.63 5.60 -5.81
CA GLN A 226 28.66 6.10 -7.20
C GLN A 226 29.05 4.95 -8.14
N LEU A 227 28.36 4.78 -9.28
CA LEU A 227 28.43 3.53 -10.06
C LEU A 227 28.96 3.73 -11.49
N PRO A 228 30.23 3.40 -11.75
CA PRO A 228 30.62 2.86 -13.03
C PRO A 228 29.76 1.62 -13.35
N ARG A 229 29.33 1.45 -14.60
CA ARG A 229 28.49 0.31 -15.04
C ARG A 229 29.03 -1.06 -14.62
N PHE A 230 30.35 -1.17 -14.46
CA PHE A 230 31.04 -2.37 -14.05
C PHE A 230 30.73 -2.81 -12.61
N GLU A 231 30.77 -1.90 -11.64
CA GLU A 231 30.49 -2.22 -10.23
C GLU A 231 29.02 -2.59 -10.02
N LEU A 232 28.12 -1.98 -10.78
CA LEU A 232 26.69 -2.34 -10.76
C LEU A 232 26.49 -3.77 -11.25
N ARG A 233 27.18 -4.18 -12.33
CA ARG A 233 27.13 -5.55 -12.84
C ARG A 233 27.67 -6.55 -11.82
N LYS A 234 28.76 -6.24 -11.14
CA LYS A 234 29.28 -7.10 -10.05
C LYS A 234 28.25 -7.27 -8.95
N ALA A 235 27.63 -6.18 -8.49
CA ALA A 235 26.61 -6.23 -7.44
C ALA A 235 25.38 -7.04 -7.86
N ILE A 236 24.92 -6.89 -9.10
CA ILE A 236 23.83 -7.71 -9.65
C ILE A 236 24.20 -9.19 -9.66
N ILE A 237 25.39 -9.54 -10.14
CA ILE A 237 25.87 -10.94 -10.16
C ILE A 237 25.96 -11.48 -8.73
N LYS A 238 26.56 -10.72 -7.81
CA LYS A 238 26.66 -11.10 -6.39
C LYS A 238 25.27 -11.33 -5.78
N ALA A 239 24.32 -10.42 -6.00
CA ALA A 239 22.94 -10.58 -5.56
C ALA A 239 22.27 -11.82 -6.16
N ARG A 240 22.51 -12.13 -7.43
CA ARG A 240 21.98 -13.34 -8.07
C ARG A 240 22.54 -14.60 -7.46
N VAL A 241 23.84 -14.63 -7.16
CA VAL A 241 24.48 -15.78 -6.52
C VAL A 241 23.96 -15.95 -5.08
N MET A 242 23.85 -14.88 -4.28
CA MET A 242 23.31 -14.95 -2.90
C MET A 242 21.89 -15.49 -2.84
N THR A 243 21.08 -15.15 -3.84
CA THR A 243 19.66 -15.49 -3.89
C THR A 243 19.35 -16.77 -4.66
N GLY A 244 20.38 -17.49 -5.13
CA GLY A 244 20.22 -18.70 -5.93
C GLY A 244 19.54 -18.46 -7.28
N THR A 245 19.58 -17.22 -7.79
CA THR A 245 19.00 -16.83 -9.10
C THR A 245 20.07 -16.69 -10.19
N TYR A 246 21.33 -16.96 -9.87
CA TYR A 246 22.40 -17.07 -10.87
C TYR A 246 22.36 -18.48 -11.47
N ILE A 247 21.83 -18.58 -12.69
CA ILE A 247 21.56 -19.85 -13.35
C ILE A 247 22.86 -20.52 -13.83
N LEU A 248 23.25 -21.62 -13.19
CA LEU A 248 24.37 -22.47 -13.60
C LEU A 248 23.87 -23.73 -14.35
N GLN A 249 24.76 -24.57 -14.89
CA GLN A 249 24.31 -25.78 -15.61
C GLN A 249 23.57 -26.76 -14.71
N ALA A 250 23.93 -26.87 -13.41
CA ALA A 250 23.18 -27.72 -12.49
C ALA A 250 21.71 -27.27 -12.36
N ASP A 251 21.45 -25.95 -12.35
CA ASP A 251 20.09 -25.42 -12.34
C ASP A 251 19.36 -25.69 -13.66
N LYS A 252 20.04 -25.50 -14.80
CA LYS A 252 19.46 -25.79 -16.11
C LYS A 252 19.09 -27.27 -16.24
N HIS A 253 19.99 -28.16 -15.83
CA HIS A 253 19.75 -29.60 -15.81
C HIS A 253 18.52 -29.95 -14.97
N LYS A 254 18.35 -29.28 -13.81
CA LYS A 254 17.22 -29.53 -12.91
C LYS A 254 15.88 -29.00 -13.42
N PHE A 255 15.86 -27.85 -14.09
CA PHE A 255 14.62 -27.11 -14.39
C PHE A 255 14.23 -27.05 -15.87
N THR A 256 15.13 -27.40 -16.79
CA THR A 256 14.81 -27.42 -18.23
C THR A 256 14.46 -28.82 -18.68
N HIS A 257 13.50 -28.94 -19.61
CA HIS A 257 13.13 -30.23 -20.22
C HIS A 257 14.15 -30.73 -21.26
N TYR A 258 15.23 -29.98 -21.49
CA TYR A 258 16.27 -30.34 -22.44
C TYR A 258 17.34 -31.19 -21.76
N ASN A 259 17.98 -32.10 -22.50
CA ASN A 259 19.15 -32.86 -22.05
C ASN A 259 20.38 -31.94 -21.93
N VAL A 260 20.38 -31.09 -20.91
CA VAL A 260 21.52 -30.28 -20.51
C VAL A 260 22.25 -31.06 -19.43
N GLU A 261 23.55 -31.33 -19.60
CA GLU A 261 24.34 -31.94 -18.54
C GLU A 261 24.58 -30.94 -17.39
N ALA A 262 24.59 -31.42 -16.15
CA ALA A 262 24.92 -30.59 -14.99
C ALA A 262 26.42 -30.24 -14.89
N THR A 263 27.25 -30.64 -15.85
CA THR A 263 28.71 -30.53 -15.80
C THR A 263 29.19 -29.09 -15.98
N CYS A 264 30.24 -28.70 -15.25
CA CYS A 264 30.82 -27.36 -15.35
C CYS A 264 31.41 -27.11 -16.75
N GLN A 265 30.93 -26.08 -17.45
CA GLN A 265 31.39 -25.76 -18.81
C GLN A 265 32.82 -25.21 -18.86
N LEU A 266 33.36 -24.77 -17.73
CA LEU A 266 34.71 -24.23 -17.67
C LEU A 266 35.76 -25.34 -17.58
N CYS A 267 35.59 -26.25 -16.63
CA CYS A 267 36.57 -27.32 -16.38
C CYS A 267 36.14 -28.70 -16.86
N CYS A 268 34.95 -28.80 -17.47
CA CYS A 268 34.35 -30.06 -17.93
C CYS A 268 34.34 -31.16 -16.84
N SER A 269 34.28 -30.78 -15.57
CA SER A 269 34.39 -31.69 -14.43
C SER A 269 33.56 -31.20 -13.24
N GLY A 270 32.94 -32.13 -12.51
CA GLY A 270 32.04 -31.83 -11.40
C GLY A 270 30.72 -31.16 -11.83
N ASN A 271 29.81 -31.02 -10.87
CA ASN A 271 28.55 -30.31 -11.09
C ASN A 271 28.79 -28.80 -11.12
N ASP A 272 28.20 -28.10 -12.08
CA ASP A 272 28.19 -26.64 -12.18
C ASP A 272 27.18 -26.04 -11.20
N ASP A 273 27.50 -26.15 -9.91
CA ASP A 273 26.75 -25.50 -8.84
C ASP A 273 27.54 -24.32 -8.23
N VAL A 274 26.88 -23.56 -7.36
CA VAL A 274 27.47 -22.36 -6.75
C VAL A 274 28.74 -22.72 -5.96
N ILE A 275 28.76 -23.87 -5.29
CA ILE A 275 29.90 -24.30 -4.48
C ILE A 275 31.08 -24.63 -5.40
N HIS A 276 30.85 -25.36 -6.48
CA HIS A 276 31.87 -25.70 -7.45
C HIS A 276 32.45 -24.44 -8.10
N PHE A 277 31.58 -23.58 -8.60
CA PHE A 277 31.94 -22.32 -9.25
C PHE A 277 32.81 -21.44 -8.31
N LEU A 278 32.38 -21.27 -7.06
CA LEU A 278 33.04 -20.38 -6.11
C LEU A 278 34.25 -20.99 -5.41
N THR A 279 34.40 -22.31 -5.33
CA THR A 279 35.42 -22.90 -4.44
C THR A 279 36.28 -24.01 -5.05
N THR A 280 35.80 -24.78 -6.02
CA THR A 280 36.54 -25.97 -6.50
C THR A 280 36.90 -25.97 -7.99
N CYS A 281 36.25 -25.17 -8.84
CA CYS A 281 36.52 -25.17 -10.28
C CYS A 281 38.00 -24.87 -10.59
N PRO A 282 38.80 -25.80 -11.15
CA PRO A 282 40.25 -25.64 -11.27
C PRO A 282 40.65 -24.48 -12.20
N ILE A 283 39.84 -24.20 -13.22
CA ILE A 283 40.08 -23.08 -14.15
C ILE A 283 40.04 -21.72 -13.45
N LEU A 284 39.24 -21.61 -12.39
CA LEU A 284 39.10 -20.38 -11.61
C LEU A 284 40.08 -20.31 -10.42
N SER A 285 40.95 -21.32 -10.24
CA SER A 285 41.85 -21.41 -9.06
C SER A 285 42.75 -20.20 -8.90
N THR A 286 43.45 -19.77 -9.96
CA THR A 286 44.34 -18.61 -9.94
C THR A 286 43.60 -17.32 -9.60
N THR A 287 42.40 -17.12 -10.13
CA THR A 287 41.57 -15.95 -9.81
C THR A 287 41.10 -15.98 -8.36
N ARG A 288 40.67 -17.15 -7.87
CA ARG A 288 40.23 -17.31 -6.48
C ARG A 288 41.36 -17.07 -5.50
N GLU A 289 42.55 -17.62 -5.74
CA GLU A 289 43.68 -17.50 -4.82
C GLU A 289 44.01 -16.04 -4.49
N LYS A 290 43.93 -15.16 -5.49
CA LYS A 290 44.13 -13.70 -5.31
C LYS A 290 43.14 -13.09 -4.31
N TYR A 291 41.87 -13.47 -4.36
CA TYR A 291 40.85 -12.92 -3.45
C TYR A 291 40.81 -13.69 -2.12
N PHE A 292 41.13 -14.98 -2.15
CA PHE A 292 41.18 -15.83 -0.96
C PHE A 292 42.33 -15.43 -0.06
N SER A 293 43.47 -14.98 -0.59
CA SER A 293 44.56 -14.45 0.24
C SER A 293 44.11 -13.21 1.03
N GLU A 294 43.39 -12.29 0.40
CA GLU A 294 42.85 -11.09 1.07
C GLU A 294 41.81 -11.46 2.14
N VAL A 295 40.85 -12.33 1.80
CA VAL A 295 39.83 -12.81 2.75
C VAL A 295 40.47 -13.59 3.90
N ARG A 296 41.45 -14.45 3.60
CA ARG A 296 42.21 -15.21 4.58
C ARG A 296 42.94 -14.28 5.53
N GLU A 297 43.66 -13.28 5.03
CA GLU A 297 44.40 -12.32 5.86
C GLU A 297 43.47 -11.61 6.84
N ILE A 298 42.36 -11.03 6.34
CA ILE A 298 41.36 -10.35 7.16
C ILE A 298 40.82 -11.30 8.24
N ILE A 299 40.43 -12.51 7.85
CA ILE A 299 39.85 -13.47 8.78
C ILE A 299 40.89 -13.95 9.78
N THR A 300 42.12 -14.28 9.38
CA THR A 300 43.19 -14.73 10.29
C THR A 300 43.68 -13.66 11.25
N ASN A 301 43.41 -12.38 10.97
CA ASN A 301 43.62 -11.31 11.94
C ASN A 301 42.53 -11.28 13.02
N GLU A 302 41.32 -11.78 12.71
CA GLU A 302 40.21 -11.89 13.66
C GLU A 302 40.13 -13.28 14.34
N ILE A 303 40.66 -14.34 13.71
CA ILE A 303 40.68 -15.72 14.23
C ILE A 303 42.04 -16.39 14.08
N THR A 304 42.30 -17.44 14.84
CA THR A 304 43.52 -18.24 14.66
C THR A 304 43.56 -18.94 13.30
N ALA A 305 44.77 -19.11 12.73
CA ALA A 305 44.98 -19.83 11.47
C ALA A 305 44.40 -21.27 11.47
N GLU A 306 44.37 -21.90 12.64
CA GLU A 306 43.74 -23.21 12.84
C GLU A 306 42.23 -23.18 12.56
N LYS A 307 41.50 -22.19 13.09
CA LYS A 307 40.07 -22.03 12.84
C LYS A 307 39.80 -21.77 11.36
N TRP A 308 40.62 -20.95 10.69
CA TRP A 308 40.52 -20.73 9.25
C TRP A 308 40.63 -22.05 8.47
N ASN A 309 41.63 -22.89 8.78
CA ASN A 309 41.83 -24.16 8.11
C ASN A 309 40.64 -25.12 8.31
N ASN A 310 39.95 -25.05 9.44
CA ASN A 310 38.72 -25.81 9.68
C ASN A 310 37.55 -25.29 8.85
N VAL A 311 37.31 -23.97 8.84
CA VAL A 311 36.27 -23.35 7.99
C VAL A 311 36.50 -23.66 6.50
N PHE A 312 37.77 -23.66 6.05
CA PHE A 312 38.14 -23.92 4.66
C PHE A 312 37.82 -25.35 4.17
N LYS A 313 37.63 -26.30 5.10
CA LYS A 313 37.13 -27.65 4.78
C LYS A 313 35.64 -27.62 4.42
N HIS A 314 34.87 -26.65 4.94
CA HIS A 314 33.44 -26.50 4.68
C HIS A 314 33.19 -25.57 3.48
N LYS A 315 33.13 -26.14 2.27
CA LYS A 315 33.00 -25.37 1.02
C LYS A 315 31.74 -24.49 0.95
N ALA A 316 30.65 -24.90 1.58
CA ALA A 316 29.44 -24.09 1.70
C ALA A 316 29.68 -22.81 2.54
N ALA A 317 30.42 -22.93 3.65
CA ALA A 317 30.78 -21.81 4.51
C ALA A 317 31.70 -20.81 3.80
N ILE A 318 32.68 -21.30 3.03
CA ILE A 318 33.54 -20.45 2.19
C ILE A 318 32.74 -19.76 1.09
N SER A 319 31.84 -20.48 0.42
CA SER A 319 30.95 -19.90 -0.60
C SER A 319 30.12 -18.77 0.01
N GLN A 320 29.53 -19.00 1.18
CA GLN A 320 28.79 -18.01 1.93
C GLN A 320 29.65 -16.76 2.25
N LEU A 321 30.88 -16.92 2.72
CA LEU A 321 31.79 -15.81 3.03
C LEU A 321 32.15 -14.96 1.80
N ILE A 322 32.36 -15.60 0.65
CA ILE A 322 32.69 -14.91 -0.60
C ILE A 322 31.52 -14.04 -1.07
N VAL A 323 30.31 -14.59 -1.00
CA VAL A 323 29.13 -13.94 -1.58
C VAL A 323 28.47 -13.00 -0.56
N ASP A 324 28.59 -13.26 0.73
CA ASP A 324 28.10 -12.39 1.80
C ASP A 324 29.05 -12.46 3.00
N CYS A 325 29.99 -11.51 3.04
CA CYS A 325 30.97 -11.42 4.09
C CYS A 325 30.37 -11.02 5.45
N THR A 326 29.11 -10.63 5.54
CA THR A 326 28.50 -10.23 6.82
C THR A 326 28.18 -11.42 7.72
N LYS A 327 28.14 -12.64 7.17
CA LYS A 327 27.89 -13.87 7.93
C LYS A 327 29.13 -14.42 8.65
N TYR A 328 30.27 -13.74 8.55
CA TYR A 328 31.54 -14.31 8.97
C TYR A 328 31.52 -14.73 10.46
N LYS A 329 30.94 -13.93 11.35
CA LYS A 329 30.84 -14.26 12.78
C LYS A 329 30.08 -15.57 13.05
N GLU A 330 28.98 -15.83 12.34
CA GLU A 330 28.21 -17.07 12.48
C GLU A 330 28.98 -18.28 11.96
N VAL A 331 29.69 -18.11 10.85
CA VAL A 331 30.56 -19.15 10.28
C VAL A 331 31.73 -19.49 11.20
N LEU A 332 32.23 -18.54 11.99
CA LEU A 332 33.37 -18.74 12.89
C LEU A 332 33.02 -19.38 14.24
N ASN A 333 31.74 -19.40 14.60
CA ASN A 333 31.26 -19.98 15.84
C ASN A 333 30.81 -21.44 15.70
N ASN A 334 30.65 -21.92 14.47
CA ASN A 334 30.39 -23.32 14.13
C ASN A 334 31.69 -24.02 13.70
#